data_AF-A0A0F9SCA8-F1
#
_entry.id   AF-A0A0F9SCA8-F1
#
_cell.length_a   1.000
_cell.length_b   1.000
_cell.length_c   1.000
_cell.angle_alpha   90.00
_cell.angle_beta   90.00
_cell.angle_gamma   90.00
#
_symmetry.space_group_name_H-M   'P 1'
#
loop_
_entity.id
_entity.type
_entity.pdbx_description
1 polymer ?
#
loop_
_entity_poly.entity_id
_entity_poly.type
_entity_poly.pdbx_seq_one_letter_code
_entity_poly.pdbx_strand_id
1 'polypeptide(L)'
;MPQAQTGKTGSTPKVVRVNADDSNAVLYRNLGNGRRLPFMWGTSVTLASGTDEVVVSSGVSFNDHDVAAGIVLITPTNSASAAKNYYISKDTGTNKVTLVVNTNTVALSFDVMIMLGVGYDFISTHTNQIWS
;
A
#
# COMPACT_ATOMS: atom_id res chain seq x y z
N MET A 1 -15.67 -24.21 -42.08
CA MET A 1 -15.94 -22.86 -41.54
C MET A 1 -15.93 -22.97 -40.03
N PRO A 2 -15.14 -22.19 -39.27
CA PRO A 2 -15.14 -22.30 -37.82
C PRO A 2 -16.46 -21.77 -37.25
N GLN A 3 -17.08 -22.56 -36.38
CA GLN A 3 -18.39 -22.30 -35.78
C GLN A 3 -18.32 -21.08 -34.86
N ALA A 4 -19.22 -20.10 -35.08
CA ALA A 4 -19.32 -18.91 -34.24
C ALA A 4 -19.74 -19.30 -32.81
N GLN A 5 -19.00 -18.81 -31.81
CA GLN A 5 -19.34 -19.01 -30.40
C GLN A 5 -20.72 -18.41 -30.12
N THR A 6 -21.70 -19.28 -29.91
CA THR A 6 -23.09 -18.89 -29.65
C THR A 6 -23.32 -18.92 -28.14
N GLY A 7 -23.01 -17.81 -27.48
CA GLY A 7 -23.25 -17.61 -26.05
C GLY A 7 -22.77 -16.22 -25.63
N LYS A 8 -23.53 -15.51 -24.81
CA LYS A 8 -23.03 -14.29 -24.17
C LYS A 8 -21.74 -14.66 -23.45
N THR A 9 -20.64 -13.96 -23.72
CA THR A 9 -19.45 -13.93 -22.87
C THR A 9 -19.86 -13.33 -21.53
N GLY A 10 -20.56 -14.13 -20.73
CA GLY A 10 -20.92 -13.82 -19.36
C GLY A 10 -19.64 -13.85 -18.54
N SER A 11 -18.81 -12.82 -18.67
CA SER A 11 -18.00 -12.38 -17.56
C SER A 11 -18.98 -11.93 -16.47
N THR A 12 -19.64 -12.87 -15.80
CA THR A 12 -20.15 -12.60 -14.45
C THR A 12 -18.98 -12.02 -13.70
N PRO A 13 -19.09 -10.83 -13.09
CA PRO A 13 -18.03 -10.30 -12.25
C PRO A 13 -17.67 -11.42 -11.28
N LYS A 14 -16.46 -11.99 -11.42
CA LYS A 14 -16.02 -13.05 -10.50
C LYS A 14 -16.14 -12.45 -9.12
N VAL A 15 -16.94 -13.07 -8.27
CA VAL A 15 -17.31 -12.61 -6.93
C VAL A 15 -16.14 -11.84 -6.31
N VAL A 16 -16.30 -10.51 -6.32
CA VAL A 16 -15.26 -9.57 -5.94
C VAL A 16 -15.31 -9.41 -4.43
N ARG A 17 -14.79 -10.41 -3.72
CA ARG A 17 -14.67 -10.31 -2.26
C ARG A 17 -13.44 -9.48 -1.92
N VAL A 18 -13.64 -8.50 -1.04
CA VAL A 18 -12.57 -7.90 -0.26
C VAL A 18 -12.32 -8.83 0.91
N ASN A 19 -11.09 -9.31 1.02
CA ASN A 19 -10.65 -10.17 2.09
C ASN A 19 -9.71 -9.38 3.01
N ALA A 20 -9.87 -9.59 4.31
CA ALA A 20 -8.87 -9.25 5.32
C ALA A 20 -8.12 -10.53 5.70
N ASP A 21 -6.80 -10.45 5.87
CA ASP A 21 -6.00 -11.50 6.50
C ASP A 21 -5.61 -11.01 7.90
N ASP A 22 -5.86 -11.83 8.92
CA ASP A 22 -5.50 -11.51 10.31
C ASP A 22 -4.02 -11.83 10.58
N SER A 23 -3.41 -12.68 9.75
CA SER A 23 -1.99 -13.10 9.89
C SER A 23 -1.03 -12.03 9.35
N ASN A 24 -1.46 -11.33 8.30
CA ASN A 24 -0.75 -10.22 7.70
C ASN A 24 -1.80 -9.12 7.62
N ALA A 25 -1.68 -8.01 8.37
CA ALA A 25 -2.68 -6.93 8.48
C ALA A 25 -3.02 -6.24 7.14
N VAL A 26 -3.61 -6.99 6.22
CA VAL A 26 -3.67 -6.73 4.78
C VAL A 26 -5.12 -6.87 4.32
N LEU A 27 -5.58 -5.87 3.57
CA LEU A 27 -6.86 -5.88 2.87
C LEU A 27 -6.59 -6.04 1.38
N TYR A 28 -7.24 -6.99 0.71
CA TYR A 28 -7.11 -7.17 -0.73
C TYR A 28 -8.40 -7.60 -1.41
N ARG A 29 -8.56 -7.23 -2.69
CA ARG A 29 -9.66 -7.70 -3.54
C ARG A 29 -9.24 -8.94 -4.33
N ASN A 30 -9.99 -10.03 -4.23
CA ASN A 30 -9.76 -11.25 -5.01
C ASN A 30 -10.37 -11.10 -6.42
N LEU A 31 -9.54 -11.26 -7.46
CA LEU A 31 -9.95 -11.16 -8.88
C LEU A 31 -10.13 -12.53 -9.53
N GLY A 32 -9.88 -13.61 -8.78
CA GLY A 32 -9.87 -14.99 -9.28
C GLY A 32 -8.60 -15.34 -10.04
N ASN A 33 -8.42 -16.63 -10.36
CA ASN A 33 -7.22 -17.15 -11.05
C ASN A 33 -5.90 -16.75 -10.36
N GLY A 34 -5.88 -16.78 -9.03
CA GLY A 34 -4.71 -16.41 -8.22
C GLY A 34 -4.41 -14.90 -8.13
N ARG A 35 -5.18 -14.03 -8.80
CA ARG A 35 -4.93 -12.58 -8.83
C ARG A 35 -5.62 -11.85 -7.67
N ARG A 36 -4.90 -10.97 -6.97
CA ARG A 36 -5.39 -10.19 -5.81
C ARG A 36 -4.90 -8.75 -5.87
N LEU A 37 -5.79 -7.76 -6.05
CA LEU A 37 -5.43 -6.34 -6.21
C LEU A 37 -6.61 -5.38 -5.90
N PRO A 38 -6.38 -4.17 -5.36
CA PRO A 38 -5.13 -3.72 -4.72
C PRO A 38 -4.96 -4.41 -3.37
N PHE A 39 -3.75 -4.39 -2.82
CA PHE A 39 -3.50 -4.83 -1.45
C PHE A 39 -2.98 -3.67 -0.61
N MET A 40 -3.56 -3.51 0.58
CA MET A 40 -3.23 -2.45 1.52
C MET A 40 -2.78 -3.06 2.82
N TRP A 41 -1.62 -2.67 3.32
CA TRP A 41 -1.07 -3.08 4.60
C TRP A 41 -0.95 -1.87 5.51
N GLY A 42 -1.47 -1.98 6.73
CA GLY A 42 -1.35 -0.94 7.77
C GLY A 42 -0.47 -1.39 8.93
N THR A 43 0.35 -0.47 9.45
CA THR A 43 1.09 -0.65 10.70
C THR A 43 1.30 0.69 11.39
N SER A 44 1.53 0.70 12.69
CA SER A 44 2.00 1.89 13.41
C SER A 44 3.48 1.72 13.75
N VAL A 45 4.24 2.81 13.73
CA VAL A 45 5.66 2.82 14.11
C VAL A 45 5.94 3.93 15.11
N THR A 46 6.85 3.64 16.04
CA THR A 46 7.33 4.60 17.02
C THR A 46 8.84 4.75 16.87
N LEU A 47 9.30 6.00 16.69
CA LEU A 47 10.72 6.32 16.78
C LEU A 47 11.01 6.72 18.22
N ALA A 48 11.90 5.99 18.88
CA ALA A 48 12.39 6.36 20.20
C ALA A 48 13.14 7.69 20.13
N SER A 49 13.16 8.41 21.25
CA SER A 49 13.95 9.64 21.38
C SER A 49 15.42 9.39 21.02
N GLY A 50 16.02 10.28 20.23
CA GLY A 50 17.40 10.15 19.74
C GLY A 50 17.57 9.23 18.53
N THR A 51 16.48 8.62 18.04
CA THR A 51 16.50 7.76 16.84
C THR A 51 15.86 8.49 15.67
N ASP A 52 16.61 8.67 14.58
CA ASP A 52 16.17 9.45 13.42
C ASP A 52 15.51 8.61 12.32
N GLU A 53 15.62 7.28 12.39
CA GLU A 53 15.03 6.38 11.39
C GLU A 53 14.47 5.09 12.00
N VAL A 54 13.44 4.55 11.36
CA VAL A 54 12.90 3.22 11.69
C VAL A 54 12.54 2.48 10.43
N VAL A 55 12.88 1.19 10.39
CA VAL A 55 12.47 0.29 9.31
C VAL A 55 10.99 -0.04 9.50
N VAL A 56 10.16 0.36 8.55
CA VAL A 56 8.72 0.04 8.53
C VAL A 56 8.52 -1.37 7.99
N SER A 57 9.29 -1.75 6.95
CA SER A 57 9.22 -3.06 6.34
C SER A 57 10.51 -3.42 5.62
N SER A 58 10.83 -4.71 5.57
CA SER A 58 11.97 -5.24 4.82
C SER A 58 11.71 -6.68 4.39
N GLY A 59 12.04 -6.99 3.13
CA GLY A 59 11.97 -8.35 2.60
C GLY A 59 10.57 -8.93 2.45
N VAL A 60 9.53 -8.09 2.58
CA VAL A 60 8.14 -8.51 2.44
C VAL A 60 7.69 -8.28 1.00
N SER A 61 7.17 -9.32 0.36
CA SER A 61 6.52 -9.25 -0.93
C SER A 61 5.17 -9.96 -0.88
N PHE A 62 4.23 -9.50 -1.69
CA PHE A 62 2.91 -10.13 -1.81
C PHE A 62 2.58 -10.34 -3.28
N ASN A 63 2.40 -11.60 -3.69
CA ASN A 63 2.16 -11.99 -5.09
C ASN A 63 3.17 -11.30 -6.05
N ASP A 64 4.46 -11.43 -5.75
CA ASP A 64 5.58 -10.90 -6.56
C ASP A 64 5.68 -9.38 -6.64
N HIS A 65 4.94 -8.65 -5.80
CA HIS A 65 5.08 -7.21 -5.64
C HIS A 65 5.86 -6.88 -4.37
N ASP A 66 7.01 -6.22 -4.56
CA ASP A 66 7.86 -5.73 -3.49
C ASP A 66 7.24 -4.52 -2.79
N VAL A 67 7.29 -4.51 -1.46
CA VAL A 67 6.81 -3.41 -0.62
C VAL A 67 7.49 -2.07 -0.96
N ALA A 68 8.77 -2.09 -1.34
CA ALA A 68 9.50 -0.91 -1.80
C ALA A 68 8.94 -0.30 -3.10
N ALA A 69 8.15 -1.03 -3.89
CA ALA A 69 7.47 -0.51 -5.08
C ALA A 69 6.09 0.11 -4.78
N GLY A 70 5.60 0.00 -3.53
CA GLY A 70 4.27 0.45 -3.14
C GLY A 70 4.17 1.95 -2.92
N ILE A 71 2.94 2.47 -2.89
CA ILE A 71 2.63 3.81 -2.40
C ILE A 71 2.61 3.75 -0.87
N VAL A 72 3.33 4.66 -0.21
CA VAL A 72 3.40 4.71 1.25
C VAL A 72 2.78 6.01 1.73
N LEU A 73 1.77 5.91 2.58
CA LEU A 73 1.16 7.04 3.28
C LEU A 73 1.59 6.99 4.75
N ILE A 74 2.00 8.13 5.29
CA ILE A 74 2.32 8.28 6.71
C ILE A 74 1.42 9.36 7.30
N THR A 75 0.81 9.05 8.44
CA THR A 75 0.04 9.99 9.24
C THR A 75 0.66 10.12 10.63
N PRO A 76 1.11 11.30 11.05
CA PRO A 76 1.56 11.54 12.41
C PRO A 76 0.41 11.36 13.40
N THR A 77 0.63 10.67 14.52
CA THR A 77 -0.43 10.37 15.49
C THR A 77 -0.34 11.20 16.76
N ASN A 78 0.75 11.95 16.95
CA ASN A 78 0.91 12.87 18.08
C ASN A 78 1.45 14.24 17.62
N SER A 79 1.27 15.27 18.45
CA SER A 79 1.67 16.65 18.12
C SER A 79 3.18 16.80 17.87
N ALA A 80 4.00 16.02 18.58
CA ALA A 80 5.45 16.03 18.37
C ALA A 80 5.81 15.56 16.95
N SER A 81 5.11 14.54 16.45
CA SER A 81 5.33 13.96 15.12
C SER A 81 4.79 14.87 14.02
N ALA A 82 3.63 15.49 14.26
CA ALA A 82 3.03 16.45 13.32
C ALA A 82 3.90 17.70 13.10
N ALA A 83 4.71 18.08 14.10
CA ALA A 83 5.61 19.22 14.01
C ALA A 83 6.97 18.89 13.34
N LYS A 84 7.24 17.63 13.01
CA LYS A 84 8.52 17.19 12.46
C LYS A 84 8.45 17.07 10.94
N ASN A 85 9.58 17.38 10.29
CA ASN A 85 9.78 17.05 8.90
C ASN A 85 10.21 15.59 8.79
N TYR A 86 9.49 14.82 7.97
CA TYR A 86 9.73 13.40 7.77
C TYR A 86 9.55 13.02 6.30
N TYR A 87 10.21 11.93 5.90
CA TYR A 87 10.08 11.37 4.55
C TYR A 87 10.25 9.85 4.59
N ILE A 88 9.83 9.21 3.50
CA ILE A 88 10.05 7.77 3.28
C ILE A 88 11.26 7.59 2.39
N SER A 89 12.21 6.79 2.86
CA SER A 89 13.27 6.21 2.02
C SER A 89 12.87 4.81 1.58
N LYS A 90 13.01 4.51 0.28
CA LYS A 90 12.72 3.20 -0.30
C LYS A 90 13.98 2.66 -0.95
N ASP A 91 14.33 1.43 -0.62
CA ASP A 91 15.41 0.69 -1.26
C ASP A 91 14.81 -0.53 -1.97
N THR A 92 14.87 -0.51 -3.30
CA THR A 92 14.35 -1.59 -4.14
C THR A 92 15.31 -2.78 -4.23
N GLY A 93 16.61 -2.59 -3.98
CA GLY A 93 17.60 -3.67 -3.99
C GLY A 93 17.46 -4.59 -2.78
N THR A 94 17.12 -4.02 -1.62
CA THR A 94 16.86 -4.78 -0.39
C THR A 94 15.37 -4.93 -0.05
N ASN A 95 14.48 -4.46 -0.94
CA ASN A 95 13.03 -4.38 -0.72
C ASN A 95 12.69 -3.87 0.69
N LYS A 96 13.09 -2.63 0.98
CA LYS A 96 13.02 -2.00 2.30
C LYS A 96 12.37 -0.63 2.24
N VAL A 97 11.52 -0.35 3.23
CA VAL A 97 10.88 0.95 3.45
C VAL A 97 11.26 1.45 4.84
N THR A 98 11.84 2.64 4.89
CA THR A 98 12.32 3.28 6.12
C THR A 98 11.65 4.65 6.26
N LEU A 99 11.10 4.91 7.44
CA LEU A 99 10.67 6.26 7.83
C LEU A 99 11.87 6.99 8.42
N VAL A 100 12.17 8.16 7.89
CA VAL A 100 13.26 9.02 8.34
C VAL A 100 12.69 10.37 8.78
N VAL A 101 13.14 10.85 9.93
CA VAL A 101 12.80 12.17 10.48
C VAL A 101 14.07 12.99 10.64
N ASN A 102 13.96 14.31 10.49
CA ASN A 102 15.11 15.17 10.75
C ASN A 102 15.20 15.50 12.24
N THR A 103 16.26 15.01 12.89
CA THR A 103 16.63 15.24 14.29
C THR A 103 15.51 14.93 15.29
N ASN A 104 15.58 13.74 15.89
CA ASN A 104 14.58 13.28 16.82
C ASN A 104 15.00 13.43 18.28
N THR A 105 14.35 14.33 19.01
CA THR A 105 14.67 14.62 20.43
C THR A 105 13.62 14.11 21.41
N VAL A 106 12.52 13.54 20.92
CA VAL A 106 11.39 13.03 21.71
C VAL A 106 10.85 11.76 21.06
N ALA A 107 9.99 11.00 21.73
CA ALA A 107 9.35 9.87 21.05
C ALA A 107 8.35 10.37 20.00
N LEU A 108 8.42 9.85 18.77
CA LEU A 108 7.51 10.17 17.67
C LEU A 108 6.71 8.93 17.29
N SER A 109 5.47 9.11 16.84
CA SER A 109 4.55 8.02 16.50
C SER A 109 3.80 8.36 15.22
N PHE A 110 3.72 7.36 14.35
CA PHE A 110 3.14 7.49 13.02
C PHE A 110 2.35 6.23 12.68
N ASP A 111 1.22 6.42 12.02
CA ASP A 111 0.52 5.37 11.31
C ASP A 111 1.03 5.34 9.87
N VAL A 112 1.34 4.14 9.39
CA VAL A 112 1.87 3.90 8.06
C VAL A 112 0.96 2.94 7.32
N MET A 113 0.61 3.31 6.10
CA MET A 113 -0.15 2.47 5.18
C MET A 113 0.64 2.30 3.90
N ILE A 114 0.79 1.06 3.46
CA ILE A 114 1.45 0.70 2.21
C ILE A 114 0.41 0.10 1.28
N MET A 115 0.26 0.67 0.10
CA MET A 115 -0.61 0.17 -0.96
C MET A 115 0.23 -0.35 -2.12
N LEU A 116 -0.14 -1.53 -2.60
CA LEU A 116 0.59 -2.23 -3.65
C LEU A 116 -0.38 -2.87 -4.63
N GLY A 117 0.11 -3.07 -5.85
CA GLY A 117 -0.72 -3.36 -7.02
C GLY A 117 -0.72 -2.19 -8.00
N VAL A 118 -1.00 -2.48 -9.28
CA VAL A 118 -0.93 -1.48 -10.37
C VAL A 118 -1.54 -0.15 -9.94
N GLY A 119 -0.72 0.90 -10.04
CA GLY A 119 -1.09 2.26 -9.71
C GLY A 119 -2.29 2.70 -10.52
N TYR A 120 -3.48 2.49 -9.97
CA TYR A 120 -4.50 3.48 -10.12
C TYR A 120 -4.00 4.67 -9.31
N ASP A 121 -3.47 5.66 -10.00
CA ASP A 121 -3.28 6.97 -9.45
C ASP A 121 -4.68 7.46 -9.00
N PHE A 122 -4.97 7.30 -7.71
CA PHE A 122 -6.23 7.73 -7.11
C PHE A 122 -6.46 9.24 -7.27
N ILE A 123 -5.39 10.02 -7.55
CA ILE A 123 -5.41 11.48 -7.69
C ILE A 123 -5.71 11.91 -9.14
N SER A 124 -5.19 11.24 -10.18
CA SER A 124 -5.44 11.65 -11.57
C SER A 124 -6.77 11.19 -12.16
N THR A 125 -7.49 10.23 -11.57
CA THR A 125 -8.75 9.73 -12.14
C THR A 125 -10.02 10.39 -11.62
N HIS A 126 -9.94 11.38 -10.73
CA HIS A 126 -11.12 12.11 -10.21
C HIS A 126 -11.30 13.53 -10.77
N THR A 127 -10.44 13.98 -11.68
CA THR A 127 -10.53 15.36 -12.22
C THR A 127 -11.10 15.49 -13.64
N ASN A 128 -11.40 14.41 -14.38
CA ASN A 128 -12.01 14.55 -15.72
C ASN A 128 -12.87 13.35 -16.15
N GLN A 129 -14.00 13.16 -15.48
CA GLN A 129 -15.12 12.43 -16.10
C GLN A 129 -16.44 13.14 -15.80
N ILE A 130 -16.57 14.36 -16.36
CA ILE A 130 -17.88 14.92 -16.67
C ILE A 130 -18.41 14.06 -17.82
N TRP A 131 -19.49 13.34 -17.55
CA TRP A 131 -20.21 12.54 -18.52
C TRP A 131 -20.72 13.47 -19.63
N SER A 132 -20.33 13.21 -20.89
CA SER A 132 -21.07 13.66 -22.08
C SER A 132 -21.92 12.51 -22.60
#